data_AF-A0A962W9W4-F1
#
_entry.id   AF-A0A962W9W4-F1
#
_cell.length_a   1.000
_cell.length_b   1.000
_cell.length_c   1.000
_cell.angle_alpha   90.00
_cell.angle_beta   90.00
_cell.angle_gamma   90.00
#
_symmetry.space_group_name_H-M   'P 1'
#
loop_
_entity.id
_entity.type
_entity.pdbx_description
1 polymer ?
#
loop_
_entity_poly.entity_id
_entity_poly.type
_entity_poly.pdbx_seq_one_letter_code
_entity_poly.pdbx_strand_id
1 'polypeptide(L)'
;MNIQKFSRKSRSLRKFGQAVSQAESYEQWLALAEAYDRETGADEWRRNDASRQYDHASISKRLQRLRTLRNKGDDHGLLFALNEGIHGNMAGMGRAALYQRAKAGTKVLIEDYINEIRDSLNYLAPRDFLGIPWAERIEFFQRASHCYGRSALMLSGGGTLGYFHFGVIKTLIEQGLCPAVISGASAGAFVASIVGTRTDAEYLQLFENNYLARALTANRGNIKIGFSGGSDKVDMKVIKREMARM
;
A
#
# COMPACT_ATOMS: atom_id res chain seq x y z
N MET A 1 -26.07 -20.40 14.76
CA MET A 1 -25.00 -19.94 13.85
C MET A 1 -25.45 -20.26 12.41
N ASN A 2 -25.61 -19.26 11.54
CA ASN A 2 -26.48 -19.36 10.37
C ASN A 2 -25.75 -19.90 9.12
N ILE A 3 -25.91 -21.19 8.80
CA ILE A 3 -25.20 -21.93 7.74
C ILE A 3 -25.34 -21.28 6.35
N GLN A 4 -26.50 -20.67 6.06
CA GLN A 4 -26.75 -19.99 4.78
C GLN A 4 -25.86 -18.73 4.55
N LYS A 5 -25.50 -18.00 5.62
CA LYS A 5 -24.60 -16.83 5.50
C LYS A 5 -23.16 -17.23 5.15
N PHE A 6 -22.68 -18.36 5.69
CA PHE A 6 -21.36 -18.90 5.38
C PHE A 6 -21.26 -19.37 3.93
N SER A 7 -22.31 -20.04 3.43
CA SER A 7 -22.38 -20.51 2.03
C SER A 7 -22.32 -19.35 1.02
N ARG A 8 -23.07 -18.27 1.25
CA ARG A 8 -23.05 -17.08 0.37
C ARG A 8 -21.68 -16.40 0.35
N LYS A 9 -21.07 -16.16 1.52
CA LYS A 9 -19.76 -15.48 1.59
C LYS A 9 -18.65 -16.27 0.90
N SER A 10 -18.65 -17.60 1.01
CA SER A 10 -17.71 -18.48 0.29
C SER A 10 -17.89 -18.39 -1.23
N ARG A 11 -19.14 -18.35 -1.70
CA ARG A 11 -19.45 -18.20 -3.14
C ARG A 11 -19.03 -16.84 -3.68
N SER A 12 -19.33 -15.75 -2.96
CA SER A 12 -18.92 -14.39 -3.33
C SER A 12 -17.40 -14.26 -3.39
N LEU A 13 -16.68 -14.84 -2.42
CA LEU A 13 -15.22 -14.82 -2.40
C LEU A 13 -14.62 -15.57 -3.60
N ARG A 14 -15.20 -16.73 -3.97
CA ARG A 14 -14.77 -17.47 -5.16
C ARG A 14 -15.01 -16.68 -6.44
N LYS A 15 -16.19 -16.04 -6.57
CA LYS A 15 -16.53 -15.20 -7.73
C LYS A 15 -15.59 -14.00 -7.84
N PHE A 16 -15.32 -13.33 -6.72
CA PHE A 16 -14.34 -12.25 -6.65
C PHE A 16 -12.96 -12.72 -7.08
N GLY A 17 -12.47 -13.84 -6.53
CA GLY A 17 -11.18 -14.43 -6.89
C GLY A 17 -11.05 -14.77 -8.39
N GLN A 18 -12.13 -15.23 -9.01
CA GLN A 18 -12.17 -15.47 -10.47
C GLN A 18 -12.12 -14.15 -11.25
N ALA A 19 -12.92 -13.15 -10.85
CA ALA A 19 -12.96 -11.86 -11.53
C ALA A 19 -11.62 -11.11 -11.44
N VAL A 20 -11.00 -11.02 -10.26
CA VAL A 20 -9.71 -10.32 -10.11
C VAL A 20 -8.56 -11.03 -10.83
N SER A 21 -8.68 -12.32 -11.11
CA SER A 21 -7.68 -13.03 -11.91
C SER A 21 -7.67 -12.63 -13.38
N GLN A 22 -8.72 -11.96 -13.85
CA GLN A 22 -8.87 -11.42 -15.20
C GLN A 22 -8.72 -9.89 -15.23
N ALA A 23 -8.43 -9.25 -14.09
CA ALA A 23 -8.19 -7.82 -14.05
C ALA A 23 -6.83 -7.49 -14.65
N GLU A 24 -6.80 -6.55 -15.59
CA GLU A 24 -5.59 -6.15 -16.31
C GLU A 24 -4.98 -4.86 -15.76
N SER A 25 -5.71 -4.15 -14.89
CA SER A 25 -5.26 -2.90 -14.27
C SER A 25 -5.65 -2.81 -12.80
N TYR A 26 -4.98 -1.92 -12.06
CA TYR A 26 -5.33 -1.63 -10.67
C TYR A 26 -6.75 -1.09 -10.54
N GLU A 27 -7.19 -0.24 -11.46
CA GLU A 27 -8.52 0.37 -11.47
C GLU A 27 -9.61 -0.69 -11.64
N GLN A 28 -9.40 -1.66 -12.54
CA GLN A 28 -10.30 -2.81 -12.68
C GLN A 28 -10.34 -3.66 -11.41
N TRP A 29 -9.16 -3.94 -10.83
CA TRP A 29 -9.06 -4.68 -9.58
C TRP A 29 -9.79 -3.97 -8.43
N LEU A 30 -9.62 -2.65 -8.31
CA LEU A 30 -10.23 -1.82 -7.28
C LEU A 30 -11.75 -1.80 -7.42
N ALA A 31 -12.27 -1.61 -8.63
CA ALA A 31 -13.72 -1.65 -8.89
C ALA A 31 -14.34 -3.00 -8.47
N LEU A 32 -13.64 -4.12 -8.74
CA LEU A 32 -14.05 -5.45 -8.30
C LEU A 32 -13.98 -5.60 -6.77
N ALA A 33 -12.94 -5.06 -6.14
CA ALA A 33 -12.75 -5.07 -4.69
C ALA A 33 -13.88 -4.31 -3.97
N GLU A 34 -14.23 -3.12 -4.46
CA GLU A 34 -15.34 -2.33 -3.93
C GLU A 34 -16.69 -3.01 -4.13
N ALA A 35 -16.93 -3.63 -5.30
CA ALA A 35 -18.16 -4.38 -5.55
C ALA A 35 -18.30 -5.57 -4.58
N TYR A 36 -17.19 -6.28 -4.32
CA TYR A 36 -17.16 -7.35 -3.33
C TYR A 36 -17.37 -6.84 -1.90
N ASP A 37 -16.79 -5.70 -1.55
CA ASP A 37 -16.98 -5.10 -0.22
C ASP A 37 -18.44 -4.70 0.00
N ARG A 38 -19.13 -4.15 -1.02
CA ARG A 38 -20.58 -3.88 -0.99
C ARG A 38 -21.42 -5.15 -0.85
N GLU A 39 -21.10 -6.20 -1.62
CA GLU A 39 -21.84 -7.46 -1.57
C GLU A 39 -21.73 -8.16 -0.20
N THR A 40 -20.58 -7.99 0.48
CA THR A 40 -20.30 -8.65 1.77
C THR A 40 -20.58 -7.80 3.00
N GLY A 41 -20.98 -6.53 2.83
CA GLY A 41 -21.18 -5.56 3.90
C GLY A 41 -19.88 -5.08 4.56
N ALA A 42 -18.73 -5.31 3.90
CA ALA A 42 -17.45 -4.78 4.36
C ALA A 42 -17.39 -3.25 4.19
N ASP A 43 -18.07 -2.70 3.20
CA ASP A 43 -18.21 -1.25 2.99
C ASP A 43 -18.97 -0.55 4.12
N GLU A 44 -20.06 -1.14 4.61
CA GLU A 44 -20.79 -0.68 5.80
C GLU A 44 -19.89 -0.70 7.03
N TRP A 45 -19.08 -1.75 7.18
CA TRP A 45 -18.08 -1.81 8.24
C TRP A 45 -17.04 -0.70 8.12
N ARG A 46 -16.61 -0.32 6.91
CA ARG A 46 -15.68 0.80 6.70
C ARG A 46 -16.28 2.13 7.13
N ARG A 47 -17.56 2.36 6.82
CA ARG A 47 -18.32 3.59 7.17
C ARG A 47 -18.69 3.69 8.65
N ASN A 48 -18.77 2.56 9.36
CA ASN A 48 -18.99 2.60 10.80
C ASN A 48 -17.67 2.86 11.52
N ASP A 49 -17.51 4.03 12.14
CA ASP A 49 -16.28 4.40 12.84
C ASP A 49 -15.95 3.45 14.01
N ALA A 50 -16.96 2.98 14.73
CA ALA A 50 -16.78 2.23 15.97
C ALA A 50 -16.04 0.91 15.73
N SER A 51 -15.00 0.69 16.53
CA SER A 51 -14.25 -0.56 16.58
C SER A 51 -13.48 -0.66 17.90
N ARG A 52 -13.28 -1.88 18.39
CA ARG A 52 -12.38 -2.16 19.53
C ARG A 52 -10.90 -2.24 19.10
N GLN A 53 -10.63 -2.15 17.79
CA GLN A 53 -9.29 -2.29 17.26
C GLN A 53 -8.50 -0.98 17.36
N TYR A 54 -9.16 0.17 17.42
CA TYR A 54 -8.53 1.50 17.54
C TYR A 54 -9.45 2.43 18.33
N ASP A 55 -8.89 3.49 18.92
CA ASP A 55 -9.67 4.51 19.60
C ASP A 55 -10.22 5.53 18.59
N HIS A 56 -11.36 5.15 18.00
CA HIS A 56 -12.09 5.95 17.03
C HIS A 56 -12.55 7.31 17.58
N ALA A 57 -12.85 7.43 18.88
CA ALA A 57 -13.26 8.69 19.48
C ALA A 57 -12.09 9.70 19.48
N SER A 58 -10.90 9.24 19.83
CA SER A 58 -9.67 10.05 19.76
C SER A 58 -9.33 10.47 18.34
N ILE A 59 -9.42 9.56 17.36
CA ILE A 59 -9.18 9.90 15.94
C ILE A 59 -10.21 10.92 15.45
N SER A 60 -11.50 10.73 15.73
CA SER A 60 -12.56 11.66 15.33
C SER A 60 -12.36 13.06 15.93
N LYS A 61 -12.03 13.15 17.21
CA LYS A 61 -11.74 14.44 17.87
C LYS A 61 -10.54 15.15 17.22
N ARG A 62 -9.47 14.41 16.91
CA ARG A 62 -8.28 14.96 16.24
C ARG A 62 -8.60 15.44 14.83
N LEU A 63 -9.32 14.64 14.04
CA LEU A 63 -9.79 15.01 12.70
C LEU A 63 -10.59 16.31 12.72
N GLN A 64 -11.58 16.42 13.60
CA GLN A 64 -12.41 17.63 13.70
C GLN A 64 -11.61 18.85 14.13
N ARG A 65 -10.63 18.68 15.04
CA ARG A 65 -9.73 19.77 15.44
C ARG A 65 -8.91 20.27 14.26
N LEU A 66 -8.28 19.38 13.49
CA LEU A 66 -7.48 19.77 12.31
C LEU A 66 -8.35 20.49 11.26
N ARG A 67 -9.50 19.92 10.90
CA ARG A 67 -10.46 20.55 9.98
C ARG A 67 -10.87 21.95 10.44
N THR A 68 -11.19 22.10 11.72
CA THR A 68 -11.61 23.38 12.30
C THR A 68 -10.50 24.44 12.21
N LEU A 69 -9.27 24.07 12.56
CA LEU A 69 -8.13 24.99 12.53
C LEU A 69 -7.79 25.40 11.09
N ARG A 70 -7.73 24.44 10.17
CA ARG A 70 -7.46 24.69 8.75
C ARG A 70 -8.54 25.56 8.10
N ASN A 71 -9.82 25.26 8.33
CA ASN A 71 -10.93 26.04 7.75
C ASN A 71 -11.02 27.47 8.31
N LYS A 72 -10.53 27.72 9.53
CA LYS A 72 -10.49 29.05 10.14
C LYS A 72 -9.26 29.86 9.73
N GLY A 73 -8.28 29.25 9.05
CA GLY A 73 -6.98 29.88 8.81
C GLY A 73 -6.19 30.13 10.11
N ASP A 74 -6.42 29.32 11.14
CA ASP A 74 -5.64 29.39 12.39
C ASP A 74 -4.32 28.64 12.18
N ASP A 75 -3.38 29.29 11.51
CA ASP A 75 -2.14 28.67 11.04
C ASP A 75 -1.26 28.19 12.21
N HIS A 76 -1.07 29.03 13.22
CA HIS A 76 -0.30 28.68 14.41
C HIS A 76 -0.98 27.57 15.22
N GLY A 77 -2.32 27.62 15.37
CA GLY A 77 -3.08 26.56 16.03
C GLY A 77 -2.99 25.24 15.26
N LEU A 78 -3.05 25.27 13.94
CA LEU A 78 -2.88 24.10 13.07
C LEU A 78 -1.49 23.50 13.21
N LEU A 79 -0.45 24.32 13.11
CA LEU A 79 0.95 23.89 13.28
C LEU A 79 1.17 23.29 14.67
N PHE A 80 0.60 23.90 15.71
CA PHE A 80 0.68 23.39 17.07
C PHE A 80 -0.02 22.02 17.19
N ALA A 81 -1.24 21.88 16.68
CA ALA A 81 -2.00 20.63 16.72
C ALA A 81 -1.28 19.48 15.97
N LEU A 82 -0.58 19.80 14.87
CA LEU A 82 0.26 18.85 14.15
C LEU A 82 1.53 18.48 14.94
N ASN A 83 2.17 19.43 15.62
CA ASN A 83 3.33 19.18 16.48
C ASN A 83 3.02 18.27 17.69
N GLU A 84 1.78 18.21 18.16
CA GLU A 84 1.36 17.31 19.25
C GLU A 84 1.42 15.81 18.90
N GLY A 85 1.82 15.45 17.67
CA GLY A 85 2.22 14.09 17.33
C GLY A 85 1.59 13.59 16.03
N ILE A 86 2.32 13.74 14.93
CA ILE A 86 2.09 13.01 13.67
C ILE A 86 2.79 11.65 13.80
N HIS A 87 2.01 10.57 13.86
CA HIS A 87 2.53 9.21 14.00
C HIS A 87 1.65 8.20 13.27
N GLY A 88 2.26 7.25 12.55
CA GLY A 88 1.55 6.31 11.66
C GLY A 88 0.60 5.34 12.37
N ASN A 89 0.72 5.16 13.68
CA ASN A 89 -0.15 4.28 14.48
C ASN A 89 -0.87 5.01 15.63
N MET A 90 -1.15 6.30 15.46
CA MET A 90 -1.92 7.08 16.45
C MET A 90 -3.21 6.35 16.84
N ALA A 91 -3.49 6.24 18.14
CA ALA A 91 -4.68 5.59 18.68
C ALA A 91 -4.94 4.15 18.16
N GLY A 92 -3.90 3.45 17.66
CA GLY A 92 -4.01 2.10 17.11
C GLY A 92 -4.56 2.01 15.68
N MET A 93 -4.62 3.13 14.96
CA MET A 93 -5.16 3.17 13.59
C MET A 93 -4.39 2.31 12.58
N GLY A 94 -3.12 2.00 12.86
CA GLY A 94 -2.24 1.20 12.00
C GLY A 94 -2.31 -0.31 12.22
N ARG A 95 -3.23 -0.82 13.05
CA ARG A 95 -3.32 -2.28 13.31
C ARG A 95 -3.72 -3.05 12.06
N ALA A 96 -2.93 -4.05 11.69
CA ALA A 96 -3.11 -4.87 10.48
C ALA A 96 -4.54 -5.45 10.32
N ALA A 97 -5.19 -5.84 11.41
CA ALA A 97 -6.53 -6.42 11.36
C ALA A 97 -7.62 -5.45 10.84
N LEU A 98 -7.38 -4.13 10.89
CA LEU A 98 -8.27 -3.13 10.26
C LEU A 98 -8.16 -3.20 8.73
N TYR A 99 -6.95 -3.36 8.20
CA TYR A 99 -6.66 -3.34 6.77
C TYR A 99 -6.93 -4.66 6.04
N GLN A 100 -7.29 -5.73 6.78
CA GLN A 100 -7.58 -7.05 6.21
C GLN A 100 -9.08 -7.33 6.05
N ARG A 101 -9.95 -6.45 6.58
CA ARG A 101 -11.38 -6.72 6.66
C ARG A 101 -12.16 -6.37 5.40
N ALA A 102 -11.76 -5.31 4.70
CA ALA A 102 -12.27 -4.92 3.40
C ALA A 102 -11.16 -5.05 2.35
N LYS A 103 -11.52 -5.17 1.07
CA LYS A 103 -10.56 -5.31 -0.03
C LYS A 103 -10.08 -3.98 -0.57
N ALA A 104 -10.95 -2.97 -0.59
CA ALA A 104 -10.69 -1.66 -1.19
C ALA A 104 -10.26 -0.57 -0.16
N GLY A 105 -9.95 -0.94 1.08
CA GLY A 105 -9.48 0.02 2.09
C GLY A 105 -9.76 -0.41 3.54
N THR A 106 -9.78 0.58 4.44
CA THR A 106 -10.00 0.40 5.87
C THR A 106 -11.14 1.29 6.36
N LYS A 107 -11.21 1.57 7.67
CA LYS A 107 -12.16 2.52 8.25
C LYS A 107 -12.04 3.89 7.56
N VAL A 108 -13.17 4.40 7.09
CA VAL A 108 -13.27 5.72 6.43
C VAL A 108 -12.75 6.82 7.35
N LEU A 109 -13.04 6.76 8.65
CA LEU A 109 -12.51 7.72 9.63
C LEU A 109 -10.97 7.78 9.66
N ILE A 110 -10.29 6.64 9.50
CA ILE A 110 -8.82 6.60 9.46
C ILE A 110 -8.32 7.23 8.16
N GLU A 111 -8.95 6.90 7.03
CA GLU A 111 -8.62 7.47 5.72
C GLU A 111 -8.82 8.99 5.71
N ASP A 112 -9.94 9.49 6.23
CA ASP A 112 -10.24 10.90 6.39
C ASP A 112 -9.23 11.63 7.28
N TYR A 113 -8.82 11.00 8.38
CA TYR A 113 -7.81 11.58 9.27
C TYR A 113 -6.44 11.69 8.61
N ILE A 114 -6.00 10.66 7.89
CA ILE A 114 -4.74 10.69 7.13
C ILE A 114 -4.82 11.75 6.02
N ASN A 115 -5.94 11.84 5.31
CA ASN A 115 -6.17 12.86 4.29
C ASN A 115 -6.13 14.28 4.87
N GLU A 116 -6.74 14.51 6.02
CA GLU A 116 -6.72 15.82 6.68
C GLU A 116 -5.30 16.22 7.13
N ILE A 117 -4.51 15.26 7.64
CA ILE A 117 -3.09 15.51 7.94
C ILE A 117 -2.35 15.91 6.65
N ARG A 118 -2.49 15.13 5.57
CA ARG A 118 -1.86 15.43 4.27
C ARG A 118 -2.24 16.83 3.79
N ASP A 119 -3.53 17.16 3.81
CA ASP A 119 -4.04 18.43 3.31
C ASP A 119 -3.55 19.60 4.17
N SER A 120 -3.45 19.41 5.49
CA SER A 120 -2.88 20.39 6.41
C SER A 120 -1.38 20.61 6.19
N LEU A 121 -0.62 19.55 5.93
CA LEU A 121 0.80 19.64 5.58
C LEU A 121 0.98 20.38 4.24
N ASN A 122 0.17 20.05 3.24
CA ASN A 122 0.19 20.70 1.93
C ASN A 122 -0.23 22.18 2.00
N TYR A 123 -1.17 22.53 2.87
CA TYR A 123 -1.56 23.90 3.13
C TYR A 123 -0.40 24.74 3.70
N LEU A 124 0.38 24.16 4.62
CA LEU A 124 1.54 24.81 5.24
C LEU A 124 2.83 24.70 4.40
N ALA A 125 2.84 23.97 3.28
CA ALA A 125 4.05 23.69 2.50
C ALA A 125 4.56 24.86 1.60
N PRO A 126 3.72 25.72 0.99
CA PRO A 126 4.18 26.70 0.01
C PRO A 126 5.22 27.66 0.57
N ARG A 127 6.25 27.97 -0.22
CA ARG A 127 7.37 28.80 0.25
C ARG A 127 6.95 30.25 0.51
N ASP A 128 5.98 30.74 -0.23
CA ASP A 128 5.35 32.06 -0.17
C ASP A 128 4.22 32.15 0.87
N PHE A 129 3.94 31.09 1.63
CA PHE A 129 2.96 31.11 2.70
C PHE A 129 3.32 32.14 3.78
N LEU A 130 2.38 33.06 4.04
CA LEU A 130 2.60 34.27 4.84
C LEU A 130 2.31 34.06 6.34
N GLY A 131 1.50 33.07 6.71
CA GLY A 131 1.00 32.93 8.09
C GLY A 131 2.06 32.55 9.12
N ILE A 132 3.08 31.78 8.72
CA ILE A 132 4.16 31.32 9.59
C ILE A 132 5.49 31.42 8.84
N PRO A 133 6.56 31.96 9.47
CA PRO A 133 7.87 32.04 8.86
C PRO A 133 8.37 30.69 8.31
N TRP A 134 9.01 30.71 7.15
CA TRP A 134 9.52 29.51 6.49
C TRP A 134 10.46 28.67 7.37
N ALA A 135 11.32 29.33 8.15
CA ALA A 135 12.28 28.65 9.03
C ALA A 135 11.56 27.76 10.05
N GLU A 136 10.52 28.26 10.70
CA GLU A 136 9.73 27.51 11.70
C GLU A 136 9.01 26.32 11.06
N ARG A 137 8.44 26.53 9.86
CA ARG A 137 7.75 25.45 9.12
C ARG A 137 8.73 24.35 8.71
N ILE A 138 9.94 24.69 8.25
CA ILE A 138 10.97 23.70 7.90
C ILE A 138 11.38 22.86 9.10
N GLU A 139 11.62 23.48 10.26
CA GLU A 139 11.94 22.73 11.47
C GLU A 139 10.81 21.76 11.84
N PHE A 140 9.55 22.21 11.75
CA PHE A 140 8.40 21.34 11.92
C PHE A 140 8.41 20.17 10.93
N PHE A 141 8.57 20.41 9.62
CA PHE A 141 8.55 19.34 8.62
C PHE A 141 9.66 18.32 8.84
N GLN A 142 10.86 18.76 9.24
CA GLN A 142 11.97 17.87 9.59
C GLN A 142 11.60 16.98 10.78
N ARG A 143 11.09 17.56 11.87
CA ARG A 143 10.64 16.80 13.05
C ARG A 143 9.50 15.84 12.71
N ALA A 144 8.47 16.32 12.01
CA ALA A 144 7.34 15.51 11.59
C ALA A 144 7.77 14.32 10.73
N SER A 145 8.69 14.55 9.78
CA SER A 145 9.28 13.49 8.95
C SER A 145 10.01 12.43 9.79
N HIS A 146 10.78 12.86 10.79
CA HIS A 146 11.47 11.95 11.71
C HIS A 146 10.50 11.13 12.57
N CYS A 147 9.46 11.76 13.13
CA CYS A 147 8.47 11.09 13.99
C CYS A 147 7.53 10.15 13.23
N TYR A 148 7.16 10.49 11.99
CA TYR A 148 6.27 9.68 11.18
C TYR A 148 6.99 8.45 10.60
N GLY A 149 8.28 8.59 10.29
CA GLY A 149 9.09 7.54 9.71
C GLY A 149 8.96 7.45 8.18
N ARG A 150 9.58 6.41 7.60
CA ARG A 150 9.50 6.09 6.18
C ARG A 150 9.07 4.64 6.02
N SER A 151 8.20 4.39 5.06
CA SER A 151 7.92 3.03 4.62
C SER A 151 9.16 2.43 3.98
N ALA A 152 9.37 1.12 4.17
CA ALA A 152 10.43 0.36 3.53
C ALA A 152 9.85 -0.89 2.86
N LEU A 153 10.37 -1.24 1.69
CA LEU A 153 10.02 -2.47 0.98
C LEU A 153 11.13 -3.51 1.21
N MET A 154 10.76 -4.67 1.75
CA MET A 154 11.69 -5.77 2.02
C MET A 154 11.39 -6.95 1.09
N LEU A 155 12.30 -7.20 0.14
CA LEU A 155 12.18 -8.25 -0.86
C LEU A 155 12.88 -9.53 -0.37
N SER A 156 12.09 -10.53 0.01
CA SER A 156 12.63 -11.80 0.50
C SER A 156 13.33 -12.60 -0.59
N GLY A 157 14.20 -13.53 -0.18
CA GLY A 157 14.69 -14.58 -1.07
C GLY A 157 13.57 -15.57 -1.46
N GLY A 158 13.77 -16.30 -2.55
CA GLY A 158 12.78 -17.28 -3.02
C GLY A 158 13.16 -18.02 -4.31
N GLY A 159 14.43 -18.01 -4.70
CA GLY A 159 14.89 -18.59 -5.97
C GLY A 159 14.14 -17.98 -7.18
N THR A 160 13.58 -18.83 -8.04
CA THR A 160 12.83 -18.39 -9.24
C THR A 160 11.53 -17.65 -8.90
N LEU A 161 10.96 -17.83 -7.69
CA LEU A 161 9.80 -17.05 -7.26
C LEU A 161 10.15 -15.58 -7.03
N GLY A 162 11.45 -15.22 -6.97
CA GLY A 162 11.88 -13.83 -6.90
C GLY A 162 11.42 -12.97 -8.08
N TYR A 163 11.00 -13.58 -9.21
CA TYR A 163 10.47 -12.82 -10.34
C TYR A 163 9.16 -12.09 -10.02
N PHE A 164 8.39 -12.54 -9.01
CA PHE A 164 7.17 -11.83 -8.58
C PHE A 164 7.46 -10.43 -8.04
N HIS A 165 8.65 -10.22 -7.45
CA HIS A 165 9.06 -8.90 -6.96
C HIS A 165 9.04 -7.84 -8.06
N PHE A 166 9.32 -8.21 -9.32
CA PHE A 166 9.24 -7.28 -10.44
C PHE A 166 7.83 -6.71 -10.64
N GLY A 167 6.81 -7.58 -10.64
CA GLY A 167 5.42 -7.16 -10.81
C GLY A 167 4.92 -6.33 -9.63
N VAL A 168 5.33 -6.66 -8.41
CA VAL A 168 4.99 -5.88 -7.20
C VAL A 168 5.56 -4.47 -7.32
N ILE A 169 6.84 -4.33 -7.63
CA ILE A 169 7.50 -3.03 -7.75
C ILE A 169 6.92 -2.23 -8.92
N LYS A 170 6.68 -2.87 -10.07
CA LYS A 170 6.00 -2.24 -11.21
C LYS A 170 4.70 -1.58 -10.77
N THR A 171 3.84 -2.33 -10.07
CA THR A 171 2.55 -1.83 -9.60
C THR A 171 2.72 -0.67 -8.62
N LEU A 172 3.67 -0.78 -7.69
CA LEU A 172 3.97 0.30 -6.74
C LEU A 172 4.46 1.57 -7.44
N ILE A 173 5.31 1.45 -8.46
CA ILE A 173 5.81 2.59 -9.26
C ILE A 173 4.66 3.21 -10.07
N GLU A 174 3.87 2.41 -10.78
CA GLU A 174 2.71 2.89 -11.57
C GLU A 174 1.70 3.68 -10.73
N GLN A 175 1.57 3.34 -9.45
CA GLN A 175 0.66 3.99 -8.51
C GLN A 175 1.34 5.08 -7.66
N GLY A 176 2.63 5.37 -7.86
CA GLY A 176 3.37 6.37 -7.08
C GLY A 176 3.54 6.01 -5.59
N LEU A 177 3.53 4.71 -5.26
CA LEU A 177 3.59 4.16 -3.91
C LEU A 177 4.91 3.43 -3.59
N CYS A 178 5.86 3.39 -4.53
CA CYS A 178 7.14 2.74 -4.31
C CYS A 178 7.95 3.47 -3.22
N PRO A 179 8.32 2.81 -2.11
CA PRO A 179 9.08 3.46 -1.05
C PRO A 179 10.54 3.68 -1.46
N ALA A 180 11.13 4.78 -1.01
CA ALA A 180 12.53 5.11 -1.27
C ALA A 180 13.53 4.15 -0.58
N VAL A 181 13.12 3.47 0.50
CA VAL A 181 13.96 2.50 1.21
C VAL A 181 13.60 1.10 0.74
N ILE A 182 14.50 0.47 0.00
CA ILE A 182 14.33 -0.89 -0.52
C ILE A 182 15.47 -1.76 -0.01
N SER A 183 15.14 -2.93 0.53
CA SER A 183 16.09 -3.95 0.95
C SER A 183 15.73 -5.28 0.30
N GLY A 184 16.73 -6.13 0.05
CA GLY A 184 16.50 -7.44 -0.51
C GLY A 184 17.53 -8.47 -0.08
N ALA A 185 17.12 -9.75 -0.11
CA ALA A 185 18.00 -10.90 0.14
C ALA A 185 17.95 -11.90 -1.03
N SER A 186 19.11 -12.42 -1.47
CA SER A 186 19.20 -13.39 -2.57
C SER A 186 18.46 -12.91 -3.83
N ALA A 187 17.43 -13.63 -4.30
CA ALA A 187 16.61 -13.20 -5.44
C ALA A 187 15.97 -11.81 -5.23
N GLY A 188 15.57 -11.47 -4.00
CA GLY A 188 15.10 -10.12 -3.68
C GLY A 188 16.20 -9.06 -3.76
N ALA A 189 17.45 -9.39 -3.41
CA ALA A 189 18.59 -8.47 -3.54
C ALA A 189 18.91 -8.18 -5.01
N PHE A 190 18.78 -9.19 -5.87
CA PHE A 190 18.91 -9.04 -7.32
C PHE A 190 17.85 -8.08 -7.90
N VAL A 191 16.58 -8.22 -7.49
CA VAL A 191 15.54 -7.29 -7.94
C VAL A 191 15.74 -5.89 -7.34
N ALA A 192 16.15 -5.81 -6.08
CA ALA A 192 16.48 -4.55 -5.40
C ALA A 192 17.61 -3.78 -6.12
N SER A 193 18.65 -4.47 -6.61
CA SER A 193 19.73 -3.81 -7.35
C SER A 193 19.28 -3.32 -8.73
N ILE A 194 18.35 -4.03 -9.38
CA ILE A 194 17.78 -3.59 -10.66
C ILE A 194 16.94 -2.32 -10.50
N VAL A 195 16.03 -2.28 -9.52
CA VAL A 195 15.23 -1.06 -9.26
C VAL A 195 16.10 0.08 -8.74
N GLY A 196 17.06 -0.20 -7.86
CA GLY A 196 17.93 0.83 -7.26
C GLY A 196 18.95 1.47 -8.21
N THR A 197 19.07 0.98 -9.45
CA THR A 197 19.97 1.52 -10.48
C THR A 197 19.23 2.17 -11.65
N ARG A 198 17.92 2.40 -11.51
CA ARG A 198 17.04 2.91 -12.56
C ARG A 198 16.13 4.00 -12.02
N THR A 199 15.76 4.92 -12.88
CA THR A 199 14.57 5.76 -12.69
C THR A 199 13.30 4.93 -12.83
N ASP A 200 12.19 5.44 -12.32
CA ASP A 200 10.87 4.81 -12.47
C ASP A 200 10.53 4.52 -13.94
N ALA A 201 10.81 5.46 -14.85
CA ALA A 201 10.57 5.30 -16.28
C ALA A 201 11.42 4.16 -16.89
N GLU A 202 12.72 4.11 -16.58
CA GLU A 202 13.61 3.04 -17.06
C GLU A 202 13.22 1.67 -16.50
N TYR A 203 12.70 1.62 -15.28
CA TYR A 203 12.20 0.38 -14.69
C TYR A 203 10.95 -0.12 -15.42
N LEU A 204 9.98 0.77 -15.70
CA LEU A 204 8.75 0.43 -16.40
C LEU A 204 9.02 -0.06 -17.84
N GLN A 205 10.02 0.50 -18.52
CA GLN A 205 10.46 0.04 -19.85
C GLN A 205 10.89 -1.43 -19.89
N LEU A 206 11.31 -2.02 -18.75
CA LEU A 206 11.65 -3.44 -18.70
C LEU A 206 10.47 -4.35 -19.08
N PHE A 207 9.23 -3.88 -18.88
CA PHE A 207 8.02 -4.65 -19.15
C PHE A 207 7.49 -4.48 -20.58
N GLU A 208 8.05 -3.54 -21.34
CA GLU A 208 7.67 -3.34 -22.74
C GLU A 208 8.18 -4.48 -23.62
N ASN A 209 7.39 -4.85 -24.63
CA ASN A 209 7.76 -5.85 -25.64
C ASN A 209 8.26 -7.20 -25.07
N ASN A 210 7.79 -7.57 -23.87
CA ASN A 210 8.26 -8.73 -23.12
C ASN A 210 9.79 -8.77 -22.91
N TYR A 211 10.46 -7.61 -22.87
CA TYR A 211 11.91 -7.52 -22.75
C TYR A 211 12.43 -8.26 -21.53
N LEU A 212 11.88 -7.98 -20.34
CA LEU A 212 12.30 -8.63 -19.09
C LEU A 212 12.19 -10.16 -19.17
N ALA A 213 11.08 -10.68 -19.69
CA ALA A 213 10.87 -12.12 -19.85
C ALA A 213 11.90 -12.75 -20.81
N ARG A 214 12.18 -12.06 -21.93
CA ARG A 214 13.20 -12.49 -22.89
C ARG A 214 14.61 -12.45 -22.29
N ALA A 215 14.97 -11.34 -21.62
CA ALA A 215 16.28 -11.15 -21.00
C ALA A 215 16.56 -12.21 -19.91
N LEU A 216 15.58 -12.49 -19.04
CA LEU A 216 15.72 -13.49 -17.99
C LEU A 216 15.80 -14.94 -18.51
N THR A 217 15.31 -15.20 -19.72
CA THR A 217 15.28 -16.54 -20.32
C THR A 217 16.29 -16.75 -21.46
N ALA A 218 17.04 -15.73 -21.85
CA ALA A 218 18.01 -15.80 -22.95
C ALA A 218 19.16 -16.80 -22.70
N ASN A 219 19.56 -16.99 -21.44
CA ASN A 219 20.71 -17.83 -21.06
C ASN A 219 20.32 -19.08 -20.25
N ARG A 220 19.24 -19.78 -20.65
CA ARG A 220 18.77 -21.01 -19.98
C ARG A 220 19.88 -22.08 -19.81
N GLY A 221 20.87 -22.14 -20.71
CA GLY A 221 21.97 -23.12 -20.66
C GLY A 221 22.98 -22.90 -19.52
N ASN A 222 23.14 -21.67 -19.02
CA ASN A 222 24.19 -21.32 -18.04
C ASN A 222 23.65 -21.08 -16.62
N ILE A 223 22.34 -21.09 -16.43
CA ILE A 223 21.70 -20.82 -15.14
C ILE A 223 21.16 -22.13 -14.57
N LYS A 224 22.02 -22.92 -13.90
CA LYS A 224 21.57 -23.99 -12.99
C LYS A 224 21.09 -23.39 -11.67
N ILE A 225 20.01 -22.59 -11.72
CA ILE A 225 19.29 -22.18 -10.51
C ILE A 225 18.25 -23.24 -10.25
N GLY A 226 18.51 -24.03 -9.20
CA GLY A 226 17.81 -25.25 -8.78
C GLY A 226 16.29 -25.26 -8.96
N PHE A 227 15.84 -25.78 -10.09
CA PHE A 227 14.65 -26.61 -10.19
C PHE A 227 15.08 -27.88 -10.93
N SER A 228 15.42 -28.92 -10.18
CA SER A 228 15.50 -30.28 -10.72
C SER A 228 14.08 -30.72 -11.09
N GLY A 229 13.66 -30.43 -12.32
CA GLY A 229 12.36 -30.85 -12.84
C GLY A 229 12.08 -30.25 -14.21
N GLY A 230 12.35 -31.04 -15.26
CA GLY A 230 12.20 -30.65 -16.66
C GLY A 230 10.75 -30.47 -17.09
N SER A 231 10.17 -29.29 -16.85
CA SER A 231 8.95 -28.85 -17.54
C SER A 231 9.08 -27.40 -17.98
N ASP A 232 9.04 -27.16 -19.29
CA ASP A 232 9.15 -25.85 -19.96
C ASP A 232 7.98 -24.88 -19.70
N LYS A 233 7.03 -25.26 -18.85
CA LYS A 233 5.87 -24.44 -18.49
C LYS A 233 5.91 -24.11 -17.01
N VAL A 234 5.91 -22.81 -16.70
CA VAL A 234 5.70 -22.30 -15.35
C VAL A 234 4.28 -22.68 -14.93
N ASP A 235 4.14 -23.67 -14.05
CA ASP A 235 2.84 -24.11 -13.55
C ASP A 235 2.30 -23.10 -12.52
N MET A 236 1.46 -22.18 -13.00
CA MET A 236 0.79 -21.18 -12.17
C MET A 236 -0.07 -21.80 -11.06
N LYS A 237 -0.51 -23.06 -11.16
CA LYS A 237 -1.23 -23.73 -10.07
C LYS A 237 -0.29 -24.14 -8.94
N VAL A 238 0.92 -24.61 -9.26
CA VAL A 238 1.95 -24.94 -8.26
C VAL A 238 2.41 -23.67 -7.55
N ILE A 239 2.68 -22.60 -8.30
CA ILE A 239 3.03 -21.30 -7.73
C ILE A 239 1.92 -20.78 -6.82
N LYS A 240 0.67 -20.76 -7.26
CA LYS A 240 -0.46 -20.32 -6.43
C LYS A 240 -0.63 -21.17 -5.16
N ARG A 241 -0.33 -22.48 -5.23
CA ARG A 241 -0.38 -23.38 -4.08
C ARG A 241 0.74 -23.09 -3.07
N GLU A 242 1.96 -22.84 -3.54
CA GLU A 242 3.09 -22.49 -2.68
C GLU A 242 2.94 -21.08 -2.09
N MET A 243 2.45 -20.10 -2.86
CA MET A 243 2.10 -18.77 -2.33
C MET A 243 0.96 -18.81 -1.29
N ALA A 244 0.07 -19.79 -1.34
CA ALA A 244 -0.99 -19.96 -0.34
C ALA A 244 -0.51 -20.67 0.95
N ARG A 245 0.71 -21.22 0.95
CA ARG A 245 1.34 -21.87 2.10
C ARG A 245 2.29 -20.96 2.87
N MET A 246 2.73 -19.86 2.25
CA MET A 246 3.46 -18.75 2.89
C MET A 246 2.49 -17.78 3.55
#